data_AF-A0A975C121-F1
#
_entry.id   AF-A0A975C121-F1
#
_cell.length_a   1.000
_cell.length_b   1.000
_cell.length_c   1.000
_cell.angle_alpha   90.00
_cell.angle_beta   90.00
_cell.angle_gamma   90.00
#
_symmetry.space_group_name_H-M   'P 1'
#
loop_
_entity.id
_entity.type
_entity.pdbx_description
1 polymer ?
#
loop_
_entity_poly.entity_id
_entity_poly.type
_entity_poly.pdbx_seq_one_letter_code
_entity_poly.pdbx_strand_id
1 'polypeptide(L)'
;MDDRSNGDDVKRTRRRRRSGGSSGRGLTTASSVLQHPAVSRVAPLVMGAAAVLYVVGSAGWIYHSSNTIGELWRGLSKIDTRYIAGPPTREEGPRWIYDQGETSRTLVFNDRGEVESIHCLTRGAASAACAPFLGVGINRTENEVWTALGAPDQQRYYGETKVITYNGLGVEFTLERYTVKGIARVPKRNAGLTAIQWLRTMFP
;
A
#
# COMPACT_ATOMS: atom_id res chain seq x y z
N MET A 1 -12.76 -46.76 -42.43
CA MET A 1 -13.14 -47.60 -41.27
C MET A 1 -13.16 -46.70 -40.06
N ASP A 2 -14.38 -46.57 -39.53
CA ASP A 2 -14.81 -46.08 -38.21
C ASP A 2 -14.73 -44.59 -37.86
N ASP A 3 -15.74 -43.89 -38.40
CA ASP A 3 -16.48 -42.80 -37.76
C ASP A 3 -17.08 -43.24 -36.40
N ARG A 4 -16.90 -42.44 -35.34
CA ARG A 4 -17.84 -42.39 -34.20
C ARG A 4 -18.02 -40.98 -33.66
N SER A 5 -19.11 -40.37 -34.15
CA SER A 5 -19.91 -39.34 -33.51
C SER A 5 -20.43 -39.81 -32.14
N ASN A 6 -20.45 -38.92 -31.14
CA ASN A 6 -21.24 -39.11 -29.92
C ASN A 6 -21.84 -37.78 -29.45
N GLY A 7 -23.17 -37.66 -29.58
CA GLY A 7 -24.02 -36.81 -28.75
C GLY A 7 -23.94 -37.29 -27.28
N ASP A 8 -24.31 -36.52 -26.27
CA ASP A 8 -25.67 -36.12 -25.90
C ASP A 8 -25.54 -35.11 -24.73
N ASP A 9 -26.19 -33.95 -24.74
CA ASP A 9 -27.59 -33.72 -24.33
C ASP A 9 -27.85 -33.86 -22.82
N VAL A 10 -27.69 -32.77 -22.03
CA VAL A 10 -28.22 -32.71 -20.64
C VAL A 10 -28.75 -31.31 -20.25
N LYS A 11 -30.07 -31.20 -20.37
CA LYS A 11 -31.07 -30.61 -19.44
C LYS A 11 -30.98 -29.13 -19.03
N ARG A 12 -31.79 -28.35 -19.75
CA ARG A 12 -32.58 -27.20 -19.27
C ARG A 12 -33.19 -27.45 -17.88
N THR A 13 -32.81 -26.66 -16.88
CA THR A 13 -33.58 -26.49 -15.64
C THR A 13 -34.23 -25.11 -15.60
N ARG A 14 -35.50 -25.10 -15.97
CA ARG A 14 -36.42 -23.95 -15.97
C ARG A 14 -36.97 -23.79 -14.55
N ARG A 15 -36.39 -22.93 -13.71
CA ARG A 15 -36.94 -22.68 -12.35
C ARG A 15 -37.96 -21.54 -12.37
N ARG A 16 -39.20 -21.92 -12.05
CA ARG A 16 -40.41 -21.11 -11.99
C ARG A 16 -40.35 -19.98 -10.94
N ARG A 17 -40.90 -18.84 -11.35
CA ARG A 17 -41.67 -17.82 -10.59
C ARG A 17 -41.98 -18.15 -9.11
N ARG A 18 -41.72 -17.17 -8.24
CA ARG A 18 -42.66 -16.75 -7.18
C ARG A 18 -42.63 -15.23 -7.03
N SER A 19 -43.57 -14.59 -7.72
CA SER A 19 -44.09 -13.27 -7.40
C SER A 19 -44.94 -13.40 -6.13
N GLY A 20 -44.41 -12.97 -4.99
CA GLY A 20 -45.14 -12.81 -3.75
C GLY A 20 -45.30 -11.33 -3.47
N GLY A 21 -46.47 -10.79 -3.80
CA GLY A 21 -46.90 -9.50 -3.25
C GLY A 21 -47.25 -9.69 -1.77
N SER A 22 -46.71 -8.82 -0.91
CA SER A 22 -47.27 -8.56 0.39
C SER A 22 -47.57 -7.07 0.50
N SER A 23 -48.82 -6.74 0.21
CA SER A 23 -49.48 -5.56 0.75
C SER A 23 -49.51 -5.67 2.28
N GLY A 24 -48.71 -4.85 2.96
CA GLY A 24 -48.76 -4.67 4.41
C GLY A 24 -48.86 -3.19 4.72
N ARG A 25 -50.10 -2.68 4.78
CA ARG A 25 -50.43 -1.37 5.35
C ARG A 25 -50.23 -1.42 6.86
N GLY A 26 -49.66 -0.36 7.41
CA GLY A 26 -50.04 0.14 8.73
C GLY A 26 -49.12 -0.26 9.88
N LEU A 27 -48.16 0.61 10.19
CA LEU A 27 -47.79 0.97 11.56
C LEU A 27 -47.13 2.36 11.51
N THR A 28 -47.98 3.37 11.39
CA THR A 28 -47.68 4.73 11.83
C THR A 28 -47.73 4.75 13.35
N THR A 29 -46.65 4.32 13.99
CA THR A 29 -46.41 4.62 15.41
C THR A 29 -45.43 5.78 15.49
N ALA A 30 -46.01 6.92 15.85
CA ALA A 30 -45.39 8.17 16.24
C ALA A 30 -43.95 8.02 16.75
N SER A 31 -42.98 8.36 15.90
CA SER A 31 -41.65 8.74 16.34
C SER A 31 -41.62 10.26 16.55
N SER A 32 -42.42 10.74 17.48
CA SER A 32 -42.24 12.06 18.10
C SER A 32 -41.14 11.94 19.15
N VAL A 33 -39.93 11.62 18.70
CA VAL A 33 -38.71 11.68 19.50
C VAL A 33 -37.89 12.85 18.96
N LEU A 34 -38.06 14.00 19.61
CA LEU A 34 -37.04 15.03 19.79
C LEU A 34 -36.34 15.49 18.51
N GLN A 35 -37.07 16.19 17.64
CA GLN A 35 -36.47 17.28 16.86
C GLN A 35 -36.12 18.42 17.84
N HIS A 36 -35.02 18.29 18.57
CA HIS A 36 -34.42 19.42 19.26
C HIS A 36 -33.60 20.23 18.23
N PRO A 37 -34.03 21.46 17.86
CA PRO A 37 -33.32 22.28 16.88
C PRO A 37 -31.92 22.73 17.34
N ALA A 38 -31.57 22.48 18.61
CA ALA A 38 -30.24 22.78 19.15
C ALA A 38 -29.14 21.79 18.68
N VAL A 39 -29.49 20.57 18.27
CA VAL A 39 -28.49 19.54 17.89
C VAL A 39 -28.02 19.72 16.44
N SER A 40 -28.79 20.44 15.61
CA SER A 40 -28.51 20.64 14.18
C SER A 40 -27.25 21.46 13.90
N ARG A 41 -26.84 22.38 14.78
CA ARG A 41 -25.68 23.25 14.55
C ARG A 41 -24.35 22.69 15.08
N VAL A 42 -24.41 21.75 16.02
CA VAL A 42 -23.20 21.18 16.65
C VAL A 42 -22.68 19.96 15.88
N ALA A 43 -23.57 19.19 15.26
CA ALA A 43 -23.21 18.02 14.45
C ALA A 43 -22.15 18.28 13.35
N PRO A 44 -22.23 19.35 12.52
CA PRO A 44 -21.20 19.59 11.48
C PRO A 44 -19.85 19.99 12.07
N LEU A 45 -19.82 20.71 13.20
CA LEU A 45 -18.56 21.06 13.89
C LEU A 45 -17.87 19.82 14.46
N VAL A 46 -18.63 18.92 15.08
CA VAL A 46 -18.09 17.66 15.63
C VAL A 46 -17.60 16.74 14.51
N MET A 47 -18.35 16.60 13.41
CA MET A 47 -17.89 15.83 12.25
C MET A 47 -16.65 16.46 11.60
N GLY A 48 -16.60 17.79 11.48
CA GLY A 48 -15.44 18.50 10.96
C GLY A 48 -14.19 18.27 11.80
N ALA A 49 -14.32 18.38 13.13
CA ALA A 49 -13.22 18.10 14.06
C ALA A 49 -12.76 16.64 13.99
N ALA A 50 -13.69 15.68 13.92
CA ALA A 50 -13.36 14.26 13.77
C ALA A 50 -12.62 13.96 12.45
N ALA A 51 -13.04 14.56 11.34
CA ALA A 51 -12.37 14.43 10.06
C ALA A 51 -10.94 15.00 10.09
N VAL A 52 -10.75 16.17 10.71
CA VAL A 52 -9.42 16.77 10.86
C VAL A 52 -8.51 15.88 11.72
N LEU A 53 -9.00 15.39 12.87
CA LEU A 53 -8.23 14.47 13.73
C LEU A 53 -7.86 13.17 13.00
N TYR A 54 -8.77 12.63 12.19
CA TYR A 54 -8.51 11.45 11.36
C TYR A 54 -7.40 11.71 10.32
N VAL A 55 -7.43 12.87 9.65
CA VAL A 55 -6.41 13.27 8.67
C VAL A 55 -5.04 13.49 9.34
N VAL A 56 -5.00 14.16 10.49
CA VAL A 56 -3.75 14.40 11.22
C VAL A 56 -3.15 13.10 11.75
N GLY A 57 -3.99 12.22 12.33
CA GLY A 57 -3.56 10.91 12.82
C GLY A 57 -3.01 10.01 11.71
N SER A 58 -3.69 9.97 10.56
CA SER A 58 -3.23 9.19 9.41
C SER A 58 -1.94 9.73 8.80
N ALA A 59 -1.74 11.05 8.77
CA ALA A 59 -0.49 11.66 8.31
C ALA A 59 0.72 11.23 9.17
N GLY A 60 0.57 11.16 10.49
CA GLY A 60 1.63 10.68 11.39
C GLY A 60 1.99 9.21 11.13
N TRP A 61 1.00 8.36 10.89
CA TRP A 61 1.21 6.94 10.60
C TRP A 61 1.91 6.71 9.25
N ILE A 62 1.53 7.49 8.23
CA ILE A 62 2.20 7.49 6.92
C ILE A 62 3.65 7.96 7.06
N TYR A 63 3.90 9.01 7.86
CA TYR A 63 5.26 9.49 8.11
C TYR A 63 6.13 8.40 8.75
N HIS A 64 5.65 7.74 9.80
CA HIS A 64 6.40 6.68 10.47
C HIS A 64 6.67 5.48 9.53
N SER A 65 5.64 4.99 8.83
CA SER A 65 5.79 3.87 7.88
C SER A 65 6.67 4.18 6.66
N SER A 66 6.75 5.46 6.25
CA SER A 66 7.62 5.90 5.15
C SER A 66 9.11 5.91 5.50
N ASN A 67 9.45 5.87 6.79
CA ASN A 67 10.84 5.95 7.24
C ASN A 67 11.38 4.63 7.78
N THR A 68 10.55 3.59 7.94
CA THR A 68 10.93 2.32 8.57
C THR A 68 10.82 1.12 7.61
N ILE A 69 11.71 0.13 7.78
CA ILE A 69 11.56 -1.25 7.29
C ILE A 69 11.99 -2.18 8.43
N GLY A 70 11.01 -2.85 9.05
CA GLY A 70 11.25 -3.59 10.28
C GLY A 70 11.72 -2.66 11.39
N GLU A 71 12.83 -3.01 12.02
CA GLU A 71 13.44 -2.24 13.12
C GLU A 71 14.39 -1.14 12.65
N LEU A 72 14.65 -1.03 11.35
CA LEU A 72 15.56 -0.03 10.80
C LEU A 72 14.78 1.17 10.29
N TRP A 73 15.28 2.36 10.59
CA TRP A 73 14.75 3.62 10.07
C TRP A 73 15.80 4.53 9.45
N ARG A 74 15.34 5.39 8.55
CA ARG A 74 16.17 6.43 7.94
C ARG A 74 16.64 7.43 9.00
N GLY A 75 17.89 7.88 8.90
CA GLY A 75 18.55 8.75 9.86
C GLY A 75 19.31 8.01 10.98
N LEU A 76 19.20 6.68 11.08
CA LEU A 76 20.02 5.88 12.01
C LEU A 76 21.51 6.06 11.71
N SER A 77 22.34 6.24 12.74
CA SER A 77 23.78 6.24 12.55
C SER A 77 24.30 4.83 12.20
N LYS A 78 25.51 4.73 11.62
CA LYS A 78 26.20 3.44 11.41
C LYS A 78 26.34 2.63 12.70
N ILE A 79 26.61 3.29 13.83
CA ILE A 79 26.80 2.65 15.13
C ILE A 79 25.49 2.03 15.61
N ASP A 80 24.41 2.82 15.62
CA ASP A 80 23.09 2.34 16.04
C ASP A 80 22.58 1.24 15.11
N THR A 81 22.82 1.39 13.80
CA THR A 81 22.45 0.38 12.81
C THR A 81 23.14 -0.96 13.10
N ARG A 82 24.44 -0.94 13.40
CA ARG A 82 25.20 -2.15 13.76
C ARG A 82 24.74 -2.73 15.11
N TYR A 83 24.35 -1.89 16.06
CA TYR A 83 23.80 -2.35 17.34
C TYR A 83 22.46 -3.07 17.16
N ILE A 84 21.56 -2.52 16.33
CA ILE A 84 20.21 -3.06 16.10
C ILE A 84 20.25 -4.28 15.17
N ALA A 85 20.86 -4.16 14.00
CA ALA A 85 20.83 -5.21 12.96
C ALA A 85 22.01 -6.20 13.03
N GLY A 86 23.00 -5.95 13.89
CA GLY A 86 24.25 -6.69 13.92
C GLY A 86 25.23 -6.27 12.82
N PRO A 87 26.35 -7.01 12.67
CA PRO A 87 27.32 -6.73 11.63
C PRO A 87 26.73 -7.03 10.23
N PRO A 88 27.02 -6.19 9.22
CA PRO A 88 26.58 -6.45 7.86
C PRO A 88 27.31 -7.67 7.28
N THR A 89 26.67 -8.36 6.34
CA THR A 89 27.30 -9.45 5.57
C THR A 89 28.43 -8.91 4.70
N ARG A 90 28.22 -7.74 4.09
CA ARG A 90 29.21 -7.05 3.24
C ARG A 90 29.15 -5.54 3.42
N GLU A 91 30.31 -4.91 3.36
CA GLU A 91 30.46 -3.46 3.37
C GLU A 91 31.10 -2.99 2.05
N GLU A 92 30.37 -2.17 1.30
CA GLU A 92 30.76 -1.61 0.01
C GLU A 92 30.75 -0.08 0.12
N GLY A 93 31.73 0.50 0.81
CA GLY A 93 31.83 1.94 1.04
C GLY A 93 30.64 2.49 1.86
N PRO A 94 29.77 3.36 1.29
CA PRO A 94 28.58 3.86 1.98
C PRO A 94 27.44 2.83 2.01
N ARG A 95 27.60 1.64 1.41
CA ARG A 95 26.56 0.64 1.32
C ARG A 95 26.84 -0.54 2.24
N TRP A 96 25.90 -0.89 3.10
CA TRP A 96 25.95 -2.11 3.90
C TRP A 96 24.88 -3.09 3.45
N ILE A 97 25.26 -4.35 3.28
CA ILE A 97 24.39 -5.42 2.77
C ILE A 97 24.23 -6.48 3.86
N TYR A 98 22.98 -6.82 4.14
CA TYR A 98 22.55 -7.86 5.07
C TYR A 98 21.82 -8.94 4.27
N ASP A 99 22.50 -10.02 3.97
CA ASP A 99 21.94 -11.17 3.26
C ASP A 99 21.45 -12.21 4.29
N GLN A 100 20.16 -12.54 4.24
CA GLN A 100 19.50 -13.51 5.12
C GLN A 100 18.67 -14.47 4.26
N GLY A 101 19.26 -15.61 3.90
CA GLY A 101 18.61 -16.61 3.05
C GLY A 101 18.25 -16.06 1.67
N GLU A 102 16.95 -16.04 1.36
CA GLU A 102 16.43 -15.52 0.08
C GLU A 102 16.30 -13.99 0.05
N THR A 103 16.62 -13.31 1.14
CA THR A 103 16.34 -11.88 1.30
C THR A 103 17.61 -11.10 1.49
N SER A 104 17.65 -9.93 0.86
CA SER A 104 18.79 -9.03 0.91
C SER A 104 18.30 -7.65 1.31
N ARG A 105 18.85 -7.12 2.40
CA ARG A 105 18.60 -5.75 2.84
C ARG A 105 19.86 -4.93 2.63
N THR A 106 19.73 -3.87 1.86
CA THR A 106 20.82 -2.95 1.56
C THR A 106 20.53 -1.59 2.20
N LEU A 107 21.43 -1.12 3.04
CA LEU A 107 21.40 0.21 3.63
C LEU A 107 22.41 1.08 2.90
N VAL A 108 22.01 2.29 2.55
CA VAL A 108 22.91 3.31 2.00
C VAL A 108 23.01 4.43 3.01
N PHE A 109 24.24 4.79 3.36
CA PHE A 109 24.54 5.87 4.30
C PHE A 109 24.94 7.14 3.55
N ASN A 110 24.51 8.29 4.06
CA ASN A 110 24.98 9.59 3.59
C ASN A 110 26.39 9.90 4.12
N ASP A 111 26.93 11.07 3.74
CA ASP A 111 28.26 11.54 4.18
C ASP A 111 28.37 11.77 5.70
N ARG A 112 27.24 11.89 6.41
CA ARG A 112 27.19 11.98 7.88
C ARG A 112 27.21 10.61 8.56
N GLY A 113 27.21 9.53 7.79
CA GLY A 113 27.13 8.17 8.31
C GLY A 113 25.75 7.80 8.85
N GLU A 114 24.69 8.45 8.34
CA GLU A 114 23.30 8.17 8.68
C GLU A 114 22.60 7.42 7.54
N VAL A 115 21.68 6.51 7.85
CA VAL A 115 20.90 5.73 6.86
C VAL A 115 20.08 6.69 6.00
N GLU A 116 20.45 6.82 4.73
CA GLU A 116 19.76 7.62 3.74
C GLU A 116 18.63 6.83 3.09
N SER A 117 18.90 5.57 2.69
CA SER A 117 17.93 4.69 2.07
C SER A 117 18.04 3.25 2.58
N ILE A 118 16.92 2.55 2.54
CA ILE A 118 16.79 1.16 2.98
C ILE A 118 16.13 0.39 1.84
N HIS A 119 16.85 -0.51 1.18
CA HIS A 119 16.32 -1.37 0.13
C HIS A 119 16.14 -2.78 0.68
N CYS A 120 14.97 -3.37 0.47
CA CYS A 120 14.71 -4.77 0.77
C CYS A 120 14.34 -5.49 -0.52
N LEU A 121 15.06 -6.55 -0.86
CA LEU A 121 14.86 -7.37 -2.05
C LEU A 121 14.66 -8.83 -1.62
N THR A 122 13.73 -9.53 -2.24
CA THR A 122 13.61 -10.99 -2.13
C THR A 122 13.97 -11.65 -3.47
N ARG A 123 14.68 -12.77 -3.42
CA ARG A 123 14.95 -13.64 -4.58
C ARG A 123 13.92 -14.76 -4.71
N GLY A 124 13.12 -15.00 -3.67
CA GLY A 124 12.17 -16.10 -3.62
C GLY A 124 10.72 -15.67 -3.48
N ALA A 125 9.85 -16.64 -3.20
CA ALA A 125 8.43 -16.40 -2.96
C ALA A 125 8.11 -15.99 -1.51
N ALA A 126 9.10 -16.02 -0.61
CA ALA A 126 8.91 -15.65 0.78
C ALA A 126 8.52 -14.17 0.92
N SER A 127 7.25 -13.92 1.24
CA SER A 127 6.67 -12.58 1.38
C SER A 127 6.94 -11.93 2.75
N ALA A 128 7.31 -12.72 3.76
CA ALA A 128 7.41 -12.27 5.15
C ALA A 128 8.62 -11.38 5.46
N ALA A 129 9.61 -11.30 4.57
CA ALA A 129 10.91 -10.72 4.90
C ALA A 129 11.04 -9.21 4.65
N CYS A 130 10.24 -8.66 3.73
CA CYS A 130 10.17 -7.22 3.52
C CYS A 130 8.85 -6.67 4.05
N ALA A 131 8.94 -5.74 5.00
CA ALA A 131 7.77 -5.10 5.57
C ALA A 131 6.94 -4.42 4.46
N PRO A 132 5.62 -4.65 4.40
CA PRO A 132 4.77 -4.03 3.40
C PRO A 132 4.70 -2.51 3.60
N PHE A 133 4.38 -1.79 2.54
CA PHE A 133 4.12 -0.35 2.58
C PHE A 133 2.68 -0.06 2.19
N LEU A 134 1.90 0.52 3.12
CA LEU A 134 0.50 0.88 2.88
C LEU A 134 -0.30 -0.27 2.24
N GLY A 135 -0.08 -1.50 2.72
CA GLY A 135 -0.73 -2.72 2.23
C GLY A 135 -0.08 -3.36 0.99
N VAL A 136 0.88 -2.68 0.34
CA VAL A 136 1.64 -3.23 -0.79
C VAL A 136 2.85 -4.00 -0.26
N GLY A 137 2.81 -5.32 -0.42
CA GLY A 137 3.89 -6.23 -0.05
C GLY A 137 4.59 -6.85 -1.24
N ILE A 138 5.55 -7.72 -0.94
CA ILE A 138 6.21 -8.60 -1.89
C ILE A 138 5.20 -9.54 -2.57
N ASN A 139 5.48 -9.91 -3.82
CA ASN A 139 4.65 -10.72 -4.72
C ASN A 139 3.30 -10.11 -5.12
N ARG A 140 3.06 -8.83 -4.79
CA ARG A 140 1.94 -8.08 -5.37
C ARG A 140 2.20 -7.78 -6.84
N THR A 141 1.15 -7.79 -7.64
CA THR A 141 1.22 -7.40 -9.05
C THR A 141 1.28 -5.89 -9.19
N GLU A 142 1.81 -5.40 -10.31
CA GLU A 142 1.85 -3.96 -10.62
C GLU A 142 0.46 -3.31 -10.50
N ASN A 143 -0.58 -3.98 -10.99
CA ASN A 143 -1.95 -3.46 -10.93
C ASN A 143 -2.46 -3.30 -9.49
N GLU A 144 -2.09 -4.20 -8.58
CA GLU A 144 -2.42 -4.06 -7.15
C GLU A 144 -1.69 -2.86 -6.54
N VAL A 145 -0.44 -2.59 -6.94
CA VAL A 145 0.29 -1.39 -6.50
C VAL A 145 -0.42 -0.13 -6.97
N TRP A 146 -0.82 -0.07 -8.24
CA TRP A 146 -1.52 1.08 -8.80
C TRP A 146 -2.91 1.28 -8.19
N THR A 147 -3.62 0.19 -7.89
CA THR A 147 -4.91 0.27 -7.22
C THR A 147 -4.77 0.82 -5.80
N ALA A 148 -3.70 0.44 -5.09
CA ALA A 148 -3.47 0.87 -3.72
C ALA A 148 -2.90 2.30 -3.61
N LEU A 149 -1.98 2.68 -4.49
CA LEU A 149 -1.18 3.91 -4.37
C LEU A 149 -1.41 4.93 -5.49
N GLY A 150 -2.16 4.57 -6.53
CA GLY A 150 -2.30 5.37 -7.75
C GLY A 150 -1.09 5.28 -8.67
N ALA A 151 -1.05 6.19 -9.64
CA ALA A 151 0.03 6.26 -10.62
C ALA A 151 1.37 6.67 -9.96
N PRO A 152 2.49 6.03 -10.30
CA PRO A 152 3.80 6.41 -9.78
C PRO A 152 4.31 7.72 -10.40
N ASP A 153 5.18 8.42 -9.68
CA ASP A 153 5.81 9.66 -10.16
C ASP A 153 6.86 9.40 -11.24
N GLN A 154 7.59 8.28 -11.14
CA GLN A 154 8.61 7.87 -12.11
C GLN A 154 8.57 6.36 -12.31
N GLN A 155 8.94 5.94 -13.53
CA GLN A 155 9.10 4.53 -13.89
C GLN A 155 10.39 4.38 -14.69
N ARG A 156 11.20 3.37 -14.36
CA ARG A 156 12.45 3.03 -15.06
C ARG A 156 12.49 1.54 -15.37
N TYR A 157 13.07 1.20 -16.50
CA TYR A 157 13.17 -0.18 -16.97
C TYR A 157 14.63 -0.57 -17.12
N TYR A 158 14.96 -1.75 -16.59
CA TYR A 158 16.29 -2.35 -16.59
C TYR A 158 16.14 -3.83 -16.98
N GLY A 159 16.03 -4.11 -18.29
CA GLY A 159 15.77 -5.47 -18.79
C GLY A 159 14.40 -5.99 -18.30
N GLU A 160 14.41 -7.13 -17.61
CA GLU A 160 13.19 -7.73 -17.00
C GLU A 160 12.74 -7.04 -15.71
N THR A 161 13.55 -6.11 -15.19
CA THR A 161 13.26 -5.38 -13.96
C THR A 161 12.66 -4.02 -14.27
N LYS A 162 11.58 -3.67 -13.56
CA LYS A 162 10.95 -2.35 -13.60
C LYS A 162 11.01 -1.73 -12.22
N VAL A 163 11.47 -0.50 -12.11
CA VAL A 163 11.46 0.27 -10.86
C VAL A 163 10.42 1.37 -10.98
N ILE A 164 9.49 1.42 -10.03
CA ILE A 164 8.50 2.49 -9.93
C ILE A 164 8.75 3.27 -8.63
N THR A 165 8.75 4.59 -8.74
CA THR A 165 9.08 5.51 -7.64
C THR A 165 7.89 6.39 -7.33
N TYR A 166 7.54 6.46 -6.04
CA TYR A 166 6.58 7.40 -5.47
C TYR A 166 7.34 8.40 -4.61
N ASN A 167 7.85 9.47 -5.22
CA ASN A 167 8.68 10.50 -4.60
C ASN A 167 8.00 11.16 -3.40
N GLY A 168 6.70 11.47 -3.52
CA GLY A 168 5.92 12.07 -2.43
C GLY A 168 5.79 11.17 -1.20
N LEU A 169 5.79 9.84 -1.43
CA LEU A 169 5.70 8.83 -0.38
C LEU A 169 7.08 8.38 0.13
N GLY A 170 8.16 8.63 -0.63
CA GLY A 170 9.51 8.18 -0.28
C GLY A 170 9.66 6.66 -0.41
N VAL A 171 8.98 6.04 -1.38
CA VAL A 171 9.06 4.59 -1.63
C VAL A 171 9.40 4.29 -3.08
N GLU A 172 10.19 3.26 -3.29
CA GLU A 172 10.41 2.62 -4.59
C GLU A 172 10.01 1.16 -4.51
N PHE A 173 9.38 0.67 -5.58
CA PHE A 173 9.10 -0.75 -5.76
C PHE A 173 9.93 -1.26 -6.93
N THR A 174 10.63 -2.36 -6.70
CA THR A 174 11.32 -3.10 -7.75
C THR A 174 10.43 -4.27 -8.14
N LEU A 175 10.03 -4.30 -9.41
CA LEU A 175 9.19 -5.31 -10.00
C LEU A 175 10.03 -6.16 -10.94
N GLU A 176 9.82 -7.47 -10.88
CA GLU A 176 10.34 -8.42 -11.85
C GLU A 176 9.14 -9.15 -12.44
N ARG A 177 9.02 -9.15 -13.78
CA ARG A 177 7.85 -9.74 -14.47
C ARG A 177 6.52 -9.22 -13.89
N TYR A 178 6.42 -7.90 -13.72
CA TYR A 178 5.24 -7.20 -13.18
C TYR A 178 4.84 -7.58 -11.75
N THR A 179 5.76 -8.19 -11.00
CA THR A 179 5.53 -8.63 -9.61
C THR A 179 6.54 -7.97 -8.68
N VAL A 180 6.09 -7.41 -7.56
CA VAL A 180 6.94 -6.73 -6.58
C VAL A 180 7.93 -7.73 -5.96
N LYS A 181 9.22 -7.52 -6.21
CA LYS A 181 10.33 -8.27 -5.61
C LYS A 181 11.12 -7.47 -4.61
N GLY A 182 10.98 -6.15 -4.62
CA GLY A 182 11.63 -5.29 -3.65
C GLY A 182 10.85 -4.05 -3.30
N ILE A 183 11.10 -3.58 -2.08
CA ILE A 183 10.55 -2.35 -1.53
C ILE A 183 11.73 -1.57 -0.95
N ALA A 184 11.87 -0.31 -1.34
CA ALA A 184 12.89 0.57 -0.80
C ALA A 184 12.29 1.85 -0.22
N ARG A 185 12.84 2.30 0.92
CA ARG A 185 12.62 3.63 1.47
C ARG A 185 13.70 4.55 0.96
N VAL A 186 13.29 5.59 0.25
CA VAL A 186 14.20 6.59 -0.33
C VAL A 186 13.87 7.96 0.23
N PRO A 187 14.82 8.90 0.21
CA PRO A 187 14.54 10.29 0.55
C PRO A 187 13.37 10.84 -0.27
N LYS A 188 12.41 11.47 0.42
CA LYS A 188 11.36 12.24 -0.23
C LYS A 188 12.02 13.35 -1.03
N ARG A 189 11.98 13.23 -2.35
CA ARG A 189 12.32 14.34 -3.23
C ARG A 189 11.09 15.22 -3.24
N ASN A 190 11.23 16.48 -2.86
CA ASN A 190 10.14 17.45 -2.87
C ASN A 190 9.43 17.34 -4.22
N ALA A 191 8.29 16.65 -4.24
CA ALA A 191 7.39 16.65 -5.37
C ALA A 191 6.85 18.07 -5.39
N GLY A 192 7.54 18.95 -6.11
CA GLY A 192 7.20 20.36 -6.16
C GLY A 192 5.69 20.47 -6.36
N LEU A 193 4.98 20.94 -5.35
CA LEU A 193 3.59 21.38 -5.44
C LEU A 193 2.55 20.33 -5.90
N THR A 194 2.66 19.04 -5.57
CA THR A 194 1.59 18.06 -5.94
C THR A 194 0.45 17.91 -4.92
N ALA A 195 0.49 18.57 -3.76
CA ALA A 195 -0.66 18.55 -2.84
C ALA A 195 -1.96 19.04 -3.51
N ILE A 196 -1.86 19.99 -4.45
CA ILE A 196 -2.98 20.48 -5.27
C ILE A 196 -3.42 19.43 -6.31
N GLN A 197 -2.50 18.58 -6.78
CA GLN A 197 -2.77 17.57 -7.80
C GLN A 197 -3.44 16.31 -7.20
N TRP A 198 -3.09 15.93 -5.97
CA TRP A 198 -3.78 14.87 -5.22
C TRP A 198 -5.23 15.22 -4.88
N LEU A 199 -5.51 16.49 -4.55
CA LEU A 199 -6.89 16.95 -4.32
C LEU A 199 -7.76 16.88 -5.58
N ARG A 200 -7.18 17.05 -6.77
CA ARG A 200 -7.91 16.97 -8.05
C ARG A 200 -8.25 15.54 -8.50
N THR A 201 -7.55 14.53 -8.03
CA THR A 201 -7.83 13.13 -8.41
C THR A 201 -8.83 12.45 -7.47
N MET A 202 -8.99 12.93 -6.24
CA MET A 202 -9.98 12.38 -5.29
C MET A 202 -11.40 12.95 -5.46
N PHE A 203 -11.55 14.11 -6.09
CA PHE A 203 -12.86 14.74 -6.34
C PHE A 203 -13.00 15.09 -7.83
N PRO A 204 -13.48 14.17 -8.68
CA PRO A 204 -13.86 14.49 -10.05
C PRO A 204 -15.09 15.40 -10.12
#